data_AF-A0A1H8VU21-F1
#
_entry.id   AF-A0A1H8VU21-F1
#
_cell.length_a   1.000
_cell.length_b   1.000
_cell.length_c   1.000
_cell.angle_alpha   90.00
_cell.angle_beta   90.00
_cell.angle_gamma   90.00
#
_symmetry.space_group_name_H-M   'P 1'
#
loop_
_entity.id
_entity.type
_entity.pdbx_description
1 polymer ?
#
loop_
_entity_poly.entity_id
_entity_poly.type
_entity_poly.pdbx_seq_one_letter_code
_entity_poly.pdbx_strand_id
1 'polypeptide(L)'
;MVTANTRTLLLGRSEKRTKQWGIGAGILLVASLLYFSAVKAVDYPTIHLALWWEGYAVLLTVLVAVQAYSNGGLVVSWLLTFAAVVGLILNYGGIGLTEDGPGILQLIGLATVGGVIAAAIVGTLGFGIGTAVRRIAE
;
A
#
# COMPACT_ATOMS: atom_id res chain seq x y z
N MET A 1 11.92 -8.96 28.55
CA MET A 1 10.81 -9.74 27.93
C MET A 1 9.89 -8.91 27.03
N VAL A 2 9.78 -7.58 27.19
CA VAL A 2 8.95 -6.69 26.32
C VAL A 2 9.46 -6.59 24.87
N THR A 3 10.78 -6.65 24.65
CA THR A 3 11.41 -6.46 23.34
C THR A 3 11.08 -7.53 22.29
N ALA A 4 10.88 -8.77 22.71
CA ALA A 4 10.52 -9.85 21.80
C ALA A 4 9.12 -9.62 21.21
N ASN A 5 8.15 -9.25 22.05
CA ASN A 5 6.76 -9.07 21.64
C ASN A 5 6.59 -7.86 20.69
N THR A 6 7.30 -6.76 20.95
CA THR A 6 7.29 -5.58 20.07
C THR A 6 7.95 -5.88 18.73
N ARG A 7 9.06 -6.62 18.71
CA ARG A 7 9.73 -7.01 17.46
C ARG A 7 8.83 -7.89 16.59
N THR A 8 8.10 -8.83 17.20
CA THR A 8 7.16 -9.70 16.50
C THR A 8 5.95 -8.93 15.94
N LEU A 9 5.46 -7.92 16.67
CA LEU A 9 4.39 -7.03 16.20
C LEU A 9 4.84 -6.18 15.00
N LEU A 10 6.04 -5.61 15.06
CA LEU A 10 6.54 -4.69 14.03
C LEU A 10 7.05 -5.42 12.78
N LEU A 11 7.82 -6.49 12.94
CA LEU A 11 8.51 -7.17 11.85
C LEU A 11 7.86 -8.50 11.44
N GLY A 12 6.92 -9.02 12.23
CA GLY A 12 6.26 -10.31 11.99
C GLY A 12 6.94 -11.48 12.71
N ARG A 13 6.25 -12.64 12.72
CA ARG A 13 6.70 -13.87 13.42
C ARG A 13 7.88 -14.55 12.73
N SER A 14 7.94 -14.55 11.41
CA SER A 14 8.96 -15.26 10.63
C SER A 14 9.72 -14.32 9.70
N GLU A 15 11.05 -14.28 9.85
CA GLU A 15 11.92 -13.51 8.96
C GLU A 15 11.80 -13.94 7.50
N LYS A 16 11.63 -15.24 7.23
CA LYS A 16 11.46 -15.76 5.85
C LYS A 16 10.20 -15.20 5.20
N ARG A 17 9.07 -15.19 5.92
CA ARG A 17 7.81 -14.62 5.43
C ARG A 17 7.89 -13.09 5.31
N THR A 18 8.55 -12.42 6.25
CA THR A 18 8.78 -10.96 6.18
C THR A 18 9.58 -10.58 4.94
N LYS A 19 10.65 -11.32 4.61
CA LYS A 19 11.40 -11.12 3.36
C LYS A 19 10.56 -11.37 2.12
N GLN A 20 9.76 -12.45 2.10
CA GLN A 20 8.87 -12.74 0.97
C GLN A 20 7.85 -11.62 0.72
N TRP A 21 7.22 -11.11 1.78
CA TRP A 21 6.29 -9.99 1.67
C TRP A 21 6.99 -8.66 1.35
N GLY A 22 8.22 -8.46 1.81
CA GLY A 22 9.05 -7.33 1.40
C GLY A 22 9.39 -7.35 -0.09
N ILE A 23 9.76 -8.52 -0.63
CA ILE A 23 9.92 -8.73 -2.08
C ILE A 23 8.58 -8.49 -2.79
N GLY A 24 7.48 -8.99 -2.22
CA GLY A 24 6.12 -8.74 -2.69
C GLY A 24 5.79 -7.25 -2.77
N ALA A 25 6.23 -6.42 -1.82
CA ALA A 25 6.06 -4.97 -1.87
C ALA A 25 6.84 -4.33 -3.01
N GLY A 26 8.06 -4.79 -3.28
CA GLY A 26 8.83 -4.35 -4.45
C GLY A 26 8.13 -4.72 -5.77
N ILE A 27 7.63 -5.95 -5.89
CA ILE A 27 6.85 -6.39 -7.05
C ILE A 27 5.57 -5.57 -7.19
N LEU A 28 4.87 -5.31 -6.08
CA LEU A 28 3.64 -4.53 -6.05
C LEU A 28 3.87 -3.09 -6.49
N LEU A 29 5.00 -2.47 -6.10
CA LEU A 29 5.39 -1.15 -6.59
C LEU A 29 5.54 -1.15 -8.12
N VAL A 30 6.30 -2.11 -8.66
CA VAL A 30 6.54 -2.21 -10.11
C VAL A 30 5.25 -2.51 -10.87
N ALA A 31 4.44 -3.45 -10.37
CA ALA A 31 3.16 -3.80 -10.96
C ALA A 31 2.19 -2.62 -10.94
N SER A 32 2.12 -1.89 -9.82
CA SER A 32 1.33 -0.66 -9.68
C SER A 32 1.78 0.38 -10.71
N LEU A 33 3.08 0.62 -10.83
CA LEU A 33 3.64 1.55 -11.81
C LEU A 33 3.26 1.18 -13.25
N LEU A 34 3.45 -0.08 -13.64
CA LEU A 34 3.13 -0.57 -14.99
C LEU A 34 1.63 -0.48 -15.29
N TYR A 35 0.80 -0.90 -14.34
CA TYR A 35 -0.65 -0.89 -14.48
C TYR A 35 -1.17 0.53 -14.71
N PHE A 36 -0.81 1.47 -13.84
CA PHE A 36 -1.28 2.84 -13.93
C PHE A 36 -0.66 3.60 -15.11
N SER A 37 0.57 3.26 -15.53
CA SER A 37 1.14 3.77 -16.78
C SER A 37 0.34 3.32 -18.01
N ALA A 38 -0.09 2.05 -18.04
CA ALA A 38 -0.91 1.54 -19.14
C ALA A 38 -2.29 2.18 -19.16
N VAL A 39 -2.94 2.34 -18.00
CA VAL A 39 -4.26 2.98 -17.93
C VAL A 39 -4.20 4.45 -18.34
N LYS A 40 -3.15 5.18 -17.96
CA LYS A 40 -2.90 6.55 -18.42
C LYS A 40 -2.79 6.65 -19.94
N ALA A 41 -2.18 5.66 -20.59
CA ALA A 41 -1.99 5.67 -22.04
C ALA A 41 -3.30 5.46 -22.83
N VAL A 42 -4.36 4.94 -22.19
CA VAL A 42 -5.65 4.60 -22.84
C VAL A 42 -6.70 5.71 -22.64
N ASP A 43 -6.36 6.82 -21.97
CA ASP A 43 -7.18 8.04 -21.79
C ASP A 43 -8.62 7.75 -21.30
N TYR A 44 -8.72 7.04 -20.16
CA TYR A 44 -9.99 6.55 -19.62
C TYR A 44 -10.78 7.66 -18.88
N PRO A 45 -12.11 7.77 -19.07
CA PRO A 45 -12.91 8.90 -18.54
C PRO A 45 -12.94 8.98 -17.00
N THR A 46 -12.91 10.22 -16.51
CA THR A 46 -12.71 10.63 -15.10
C THR A 46 -13.77 10.12 -14.12
N ILE A 47 -14.98 9.80 -14.59
CA ILE A 47 -16.09 9.31 -13.74
C ILE A 47 -15.81 7.88 -13.22
N HIS A 48 -14.98 7.09 -13.92
CA HIS A 48 -14.55 5.78 -13.42
C HIS A 48 -13.39 5.85 -12.43
N LEU A 49 -12.64 6.95 -12.35
CA LEU A 49 -11.52 7.06 -11.42
C LEU A 49 -11.97 6.93 -9.97
N ALA A 50 -13.05 7.62 -9.53
CA ALA A 50 -13.50 7.58 -8.13
C ALA A 50 -13.90 6.18 -7.66
N LEU A 51 -14.72 5.46 -8.44
CA LEU A 51 -15.11 4.07 -8.15
C LEU A 51 -13.90 3.13 -8.12
N TRP A 52 -12.88 3.46 -8.92
CA TRP A 52 -11.64 2.70 -9.02
C TRP A 52 -10.68 2.96 -7.86
N TRP A 53 -10.66 4.18 -7.30
CA TRP A 53 -9.93 4.50 -6.06
C TRP A 53 -10.47 3.68 -4.88
N GLU A 54 -11.80 3.59 -4.74
CA GLU A 54 -12.42 2.77 -3.68
C GLU A 54 -12.10 1.28 -3.87
N GLY A 55 -12.26 0.75 -5.09
CA GLY A 55 -11.90 -0.63 -5.41
C GLY A 55 -10.43 -0.95 -5.13
N TYR A 56 -9.52 -0.03 -5.48
CA TYR A 56 -8.09 -0.17 -5.21
C TYR A 56 -7.78 -0.15 -3.71
N ALA A 57 -8.41 0.76 -2.96
CA ALA A 57 -8.26 0.83 -1.51
C ALA A 57 -8.75 -0.44 -0.82
N VAL A 58 -9.90 -1.00 -1.25
CA VAL A 58 -10.41 -2.28 -0.72
C VAL A 58 -9.46 -3.42 -1.05
N LEU A 59 -9.03 -3.55 -2.32
CA LEU A 59 -8.10 -4.59 -2.74
C LEU A 59 -6.79 -4.53 -1.92
N LEU A 60 -6.26 -3.33 -1.75
CA LEU A 60 -5.04 -3.10 -0.97
C LEU A 60 -5.25 -3.44 0.51
N THR A 61 -6.39 -3.05 1.08
CA THR A 61 -6.74 -3.40 2.47
C THR A 61 -6.82 -4.92 2.66
N VAL A 62 -7.46 -5.64 1.73
CA VAL A 62 -7.56 -7.10 1.75
C VAL A 62 -6.18 -7.74 1.63
N LEU A 63 -5.35 -7.29 0.70
CA LEU A 63 -3.99 -7.79 0.52
C LEU A 63 -3.16 -7.62 1.80
N VAL A 64 -3.21 -6.43 2.41
CA VAL A 64 -2.53 -6.15 3.68
C VAL A 64 -3.10 -7.01 4.81
N ALA A 65 -4.42 -7.21 4.86
CA ALA A 65 -5.05 -8.07 5.86
C ALA A 65 -4.62 -9.53 5.71
N VAL A 66 -4.54 -10.06 4.49
CA VAL A 66 -4.02 -11.41 4.22
C VAL A 66 -2.55 -11.52 4.64
N GLN A 67 -1.74 -10.51 4.35
CA GLN A 67 -0.35 -10.45 4.78
C GLN A 67 -0.23 -10.47 6.31
N ALA A 68 -0.98 -9.61 7.00
CA ALA A 68 -0.98 -9.49 8.44
C ALA A 68 -1.54 -10.73 9.14
N TYR A 69 -2.56 -11.38 8.55
CA TYR A 69 -3.03 -12.69 8.97
C TYR A 69 -1.90 -13.73 8.87
N SER A 70 -1.19 -13.78 7.74
CA SER A 70 -0.18 -14.81 7.49
C SER A 70 1.08 -14.72 8.37
N ASN A 71 1.53 -13.52 8.75
CA ASN A 71 2.81 -13.33 9.45
C ASN A 71 2.80 -12.20 10.49
N GLY A 72 1.80 -11.32 10.46
CA GLY A 72 1.84 -10.04 11.18
C GLY A 72 2.89 -9.10 10.58
N GLY A 73 3.38 -8.17 11.38
CA GLY A 73 4.38 -7.19 10.95
C GLY A 73 3.77 -5.93 10.36
N LEU A 74 3.52 -4.94 11.24
CA LEU A 74 3.01 -3.62 10.87
C LEU A 74 3.88 -2.92 9.81
N VAL A 75 5.21 -3.05 9.91
CA VAL A 75 6.16 -2.41 8.98
C VAL A 75 5.98 -2.96 7.57
N VAL A 76 5.71 -4.26 7.43
CA VAL A 76 5.47 -4.91 6.13
C VAL A 76 4.13 -4.47 5.55
N SER A 77 3.10 -4.38 6.40
CA SER A 77 1.80 -3.84 6.02
C SER A 77 1.92 -2.40 5.49
N TRP A 78 2.68 -1.55 6.19
CA TRP A 78 2.97 -0.18 5.75
C TRP A 78 3.76 -0.13 4.45
N LEU A 79 4.79 -0.98 4.29
CA LEU A 79 5.59 -1.04 3.06
C LEU A 79 4.74 -1.44 1.85
N LEU A 80 3.84 -2.41 1.99
CA LEU A 80 2.94 -2.82 0.90
C LEU A 80 2.00 -1.69 0.49
N THR A 81 1.39 -1.02 1.47
CA THR A 81 0.49 0.11 1.20
C THR A 81 1.25 1.29 0.57
N PHE A 82 2.40 1.63 1.12
CA PHE A 82 3.26 2.69 0.59
C PHE A 82 3.65 2.41 -0.86
N ALA A 83 4.15 1.21 -1.15
CA ALA A 83 4.54 0.77 -2.49
C ALA A 83 3.39 0.91 -3.51
N ALA A 84 2.21 0.41 -3.15
CA ALA A 84 1.01 0.48 -3.97
C ALA A 84 0.62 1.92 -4.31
N VAL A 85 0.52 2.77 -3.27
CA VAL A 85 0.02 4.15 -3.38
C VAL A 85 1.03 5.09 -4.04
N VAL A 86 2.32 4.91 -3.80
CA VAL A 86 3.38 5.65 -4.51
C VAL A 86 3.31 5.37 -6.01
N GLY A 87 3.19 4.10 -6.40
CA GLY A 87 3.09 3.73 -7.82
C GLY A 87 1.88 4.37 -8.53
N LEU A 88 0.76 4.48 -7.82
CA LEU A 88 -0.45 5.17 -8.26
C LEU A 88 -0.22 6.68 -8.44
N ILE A 89 0.26 7.36 -7.40
CA ILE A 89 0.42 8.83 -7.41
C ILE A 89 1.44 9.27 -8.45
N LEU A 90 2.56 8.54 -8.62
CA LEU A 90 3.59 8.86 -9.62
C LEU A 90 3.07 8.80 -11.06
N ASN A 91 2.04 8.00 -11.36
CA ASN A 91 1.49 7.90 -12.72
C ASN A 91 0.40 8.93 -12.98
N TYR A 92 -0.48 9.12 -12.00
CA TYR A 92 -1.67 9.95 -12.13
C TYR A 92 -1.51 11.38 -11.63
N GLY A 93 -0.34 11.76 -11.10
CA GLY A 93 -0.04 13.17 -10.87
C GLY A 93 -0.89 13.85 -9.79
N GLY A 94 -1.59 13.07 -8.96
CA GLY A 94 -2.63 13.62 -8.09
C GLY A 94 -3.73 14.31 -8.91
N ILE A 95 -4.39 13.59 -9.83
CA ILE A 95 -5.50 14.13 -10.62
C ILE A 95 -6.47 14.86 -9.68
N GLY A 96 -6.54 16.18 -9.84
CA GLY A 96 -7.36 17.08 -9.03
C GLY A 96 -6.60 18.06 -8.12
N LEU A 97 -5.27 18.01 -8.02
CA LEU A 97 -4.50 18.90 -7.10
C LEU A 97 -3.76 20.06 -7.79
N THR A 98 -3.49 20.00 -9.08
CA THR A 98 -2.76 21.04 -9.82
C THR A 98 -3.20 21.07 -11.28
N GLU A 99 -3.61 22.25 -11.76
CA GLU A 99 -4.07 22.48 -13.15
C GLU A 99 -2.90 22.42 -14.16
N ASP A 100 -1.69 22.75 -13.73
CA ASP A 100 -0.44 22.50 -14.44
C ASP A 100 0.24 21.25 -13.88
N GLY A 101 0.71 20.35 -14.76
CA GLY A 101 1.35 19.10 -14.34
C GLY A 101 2.49 19.35 -13.33
N PRO A 102 2.45 18.77 -12.12
CA PRO A 102 3.42 19.07 -11.08
C PRO A 102 4.84 18.70 -11.55
N GLY A 103 5.82 19.53 -11.21
CA GLY A 103 7.22 19.24 -11.50
C GLY A 103 7.65 17.92 -10.85
N ILE A 104 8.65 17.24 -11.43
CA ILE A 104 9.09 15.90 -10.99
C ILE A 104 9.36 15.84 -9.47
N LEU A 105 9.99 16.88 -8.90
CA LEU A 105 10.26 16.94 -7.46
C LEU A 105 8.98 17.06 -6.61
N GLN A 106 8.00 17.85 -7.07
CA GLN A 106 6.70 17.98 -6.39
C GLN A 106 5.91 16.67 -6.48
N LEU A 107 5.97 15.98 -7.62
CA LEU A 107 5.33 14.68 -7.81
C LEU A 107 5.91 13.61 -6.88
N ILE A 108 7.24 13.55 -6.75
CA ILE A 108 7.91 12.66 -5.79
C ILE A 108 7.51 13.00 -4.36
N GLY A 109 7.48 14.30 -4.02
CA GLY A 109 7.03 14.77 -2.70
C GLY A 109 5.60 14.35 -2.39
N LEU A 110 4.68 14.56 -3.34
CA LEU A 110 3.27 14.20 -3.23
C LEU A 110 3.11 12.67 -3.07
N ALA A 111 3.80 11.89 -3.89
CA ALA A 111 3.77 10.44 -3.82
C ALA A 111 4.30 9.92 -2.48
N THR A 112 5.37 10.53 -1.96
CA THR A 112 5.96 10.16 -0.67
C THR A 112 5.00 10.46 0.48
N VAL A 113 4.49 11.69 0.56
CA VAL A 113 3.58 12.11 1.65
C VAL A 113 2.26 11.34 1.56
N GLY A 114 1.67 11.25 0.37
CA GLY A 114 0.43 10.49 0.15
C GLY A 114 0.60 9.00 0.45
N GLY A 115 1.73 8.42 0.04
CA GLY A 115 2.09 7.03 0.36
C GLY A 115 2.22 6.80 1.87
N VAL A 116 2.88 7.72 2.60
CA VAL A 116 3.02 7.62 4.06
C VAL A 116 1.67 7.73 4.77
N ILE A 117 0.84 8.71 4.38
CA ILE A 117 -0.50 8.89 4.95
C ILE A 117 -1.35 7.64 4.69
N ALA A 118 -1.35 7.14 3.46
CA ALA A 118 -2.10 5.95 3.12
C ALA A 118 -1.58 4.72 3.87
N ALA A 119 -0.26 4.56 4.02
CA ALA A 119 0.33 3.49 4.82
C ALA A 119 -0.11 3.55 6.28
N ALA A 120 -0.14 4.75 6.88
CA ALA A 120 -0.60 4.95 8.24
C ALA A 120 -2.09 4.59 8.42
N ILE A 121 -2.95 4.90 7.43
CA ILE A 121 -4.38 4.63 7.50
C ILE A 121 -4.68 3.20 7.04
N VAL A 122 -4.54 2.91 5.75
CA VAL A 122 -4.90 1.65 5.10
C VAL A 122 -4.00 0.52 5.57
N GLY A 123 -2.70 0.78 5.71
CA GLY A 123 -1.75 -0.24 6.19
C GLY A 123 -2.05 -0.66 7.63
N THR A 124 -2.40 0.28 8.51
CA THR A 124 -2.79 -0.03 9.89
C THR A 124 -4.15 -0.71 9.97
N LEU A 125 -5.13 -0.26 9.17
CA LEU A 125 -6.46 -0.89 9.11
C LEU A 125 -6.36 -2.35 8.63
N GLY A 126 -5.70 -2.59 7.50
CA GLY A 126 -5.46 -3.94 6.99
C GLY A 126 -4.71 -4.80 8.01
N PHE A 127 -3.69 -4.25 8.66
CA PHE A 127 -2.96 -4.96 9.72
C PHE A 127 -3.88 -5.34 10.90
N GLY A 128 -4.70 -4.41 11.36
CA GLY A 128 -5.66 -4.62 12.44
C GLY A 128 -6.66 -5.72 12.10
N ILE A 129 -7.27 -5.65 10.91
CA ILE A 129 -8.23 -6.65 10.41
C ILE A 129 -7.56 -8.02 10.34
N GLY A 130 -6.42 -8.13 9.65
CA GLY A 130 -5.73 -9.41 9.48
C GLY A 130 -5.29 -10.04 10.80
N THR A 131 -4.87 -9.21 11.76
CA THR A 131 -4.47 -9.67 13.09
C THR A 131 -5.67 -10.09 13.94
N ALA A 132 -6.78 -9.35 13.87
CA ALA A 132 -8.01 -9.67 14.58
C ALA A 132 -8.64 -10.97 14.06
N VAL A 133 -8.77 -11.12 12.74
CA VAL A 133 -9.29 -12.34 12.10
C VAL A 133 -8.45 -13.55 12.48
N ARG A 134 -7.12 -13.43 12.51
CA ARG A 134 -6.25 -14.52 12.96
C ARG A 134 -6.53 -14.93 14.40
N ARG A 135 -6.69 -13.96 15.31
CA ARG A 135 -6.96 -14.24 16.73
C ARG A 135 -8.31 -14.90 16.97
N ILE A 136 -9.27 -14.73 16.06
CA ILE A 136 -10.60 -15.35 16.15
C ILE A 136 -10.56 -16.78 15.58
N ALA A 137 -9.70 -17.02 14.59
CA ALA A 137 -9.56 -18.32 13.92
C ALA A 137 -8.62 -19.31 14.63
N GLU A 138 -7.71 -18.80 15.49
CA GLU A 138 -6.86 -19.57 16.41
C GLU A 138 -7.63 -19.91 17.70
#